data_AF-A0A4Q1HKW9-F1
#
_entry.id   AF-A0A4Q1HKW9-F1
#
_cell.length_a   1.000
_cell.length_b   1.000
_cell.length_c   1.000
_cell.angle_alpha   90.00
_cell.angle_beta   90.00
_cell.angle_gamma   90.00
#
_symmetry.space_group_name_H-M   'P 1'
#
loop_
_entity.id
_entity.type
_entity.pdbx_description
1 polymer ?
#
loop_
_entity_poly.entity_id
_entity_poly.type
_entity_poly.pdbx_seq_one_letter_code
_entity_poly.pdbx_strand_id
1 'polypeptide(L)'
;MTTKLTDIPDDAPAGLPPPLAEPDVAALRLETVFGALADPLRLTIVHKLMRESDAYDHPCGWFGFDRPKSSLTHHFKALREAGVIRQRQYGLERRSRLRREDLEARFPGLLSLVDGWRPLREKTAAGDPGL
;
A
#
# COMPACT_ATOMS: atom_id res chain seq x y z
N MET A 1 6.07 8.96 -35.83
CA MET A 1 4.85 8.15 -35.64
C MET A 1 5.07 7.31 -34.39
N THR A 2 4.39 7.66 -33.30
CA THR A 2 4.66 7.19 -31.94
C THR A 2 4.26 5.73 -31.74
N THR A 3 5.23 4.90 -31.37
CA THR A 3 5.04 3.48 -31.03
C THR A 3 4.31 3.35 -29.69
N LYS A 4 3.11 2.77 -29.70
CA LYS A 4 2.32 2.50 -28.49
C LYS A 4 2.92 1.27 -27.78
N LEU A 5 3.62 1.50 -26.67
CA LEU A 5 4.06 0.46 -25.73
C LEU A 5 3.03 0.39 -24.61
N THR A 6 2.16 -0.62 -24.64
CA THR A 6 1.37 -1.08 -23.48
C THR A 6 0.76 -2.43 -23.82
N ASP A 7 1.53 -3.48 -23.61
CA ASP A 7 0.98 -4.81 -23.39
C ASP A 7 1.31 -5.14 -21.93
N ILE A 8 0.41 -4.72 -21.03
CA ILE A 8 0.35 -5.21 -19.65
C ILE A 8 -0.80 -6.21 -19.70
N PRO A 9 -0.59 -7.50 -19.33
CA PRO A 9 -1.65 -8.49 -19.39
C PRO A 9 -2.79 -8.08 -18.45
N ASP A 10 -3.94 -7.84 -19.05
CA ASP A 10 -5.22 -7.50 -18.44
C ASP A 10 -5.85 -8.75 -17.80
N ASP A 11 -5.21 -9.28 -16.76
CA ASP A 11 -5.78 -10.35 -15.91
C ASP A 11 -6.54 -9.74 -14.71
N ALA A 12 -7.20 -8.60 -14.93
CA ALA A 12 -8.20 -8.08 -14.00
C ALA A 12 -9.53 -8.79 -14.30
N PRO A 13 -10.12 -9.54 -13.35
CA PRO A 13 -11.40 -10.19 -13.61
C PRO A 13 -12.44 -9.13 -13.98
N ALA A 14 -13.01 -9.24 -15.18
CA ALA A 14 -14.01 -8.32 -15.71
C ALA A 14 -15.16 -8.16 -14.71
N GLY A 15 -15.34 -6.95 -14.16
CA GLY A 15 -16.39 -6.63 -13.18
C GLY A 15 -15.93 -6.04 -11.84
N LEU A 16 -14.67 -5.62 -11.69
CA LEU A 16 -14.23 -4.93 -10.48
C LEU A 16 -14.96 -3.58 -10.30
N PRO A 17 -15.38 -3.22 -9.08
CA PRO A 17 -15.95 -1.91 -8.80
C PRO A 17 -14.93 -0.80 -9.10
N PRO A 18 -15.38 0.43 -9.41
CA PRO A 18 -14.47 1.53 -9.68
C PRO A 18 -13.59 1.82 -8.46
N PRO A 19 -12.33 2.24 -8.66
CA PRO A 19 -11.50 2.69 -7.57
C PRO A 19 -12.12 3.91 -6.89
N LEU A 20 -11.91 4.02 -5.58
CA LEU A 20 -12.17 5.25 -4.84
C LEU A 20 -11.27 6.37 -5.39
N ALA A 21 -11.65 7.63 -5.17
CA ALA A 21 -10.89 8.78 -5.64
C ALA A 21 -9.40 8.65 -5.28
N GLU A 22 -8.51 8.73 -6.27
CA GLU A 22 -7.07 8.60 -6.08
C GLU A 22 -6.37 9.56 -7.06
N PRO A 23 -5.15 10.04 -6.75
CA PRO A 23 -4.42 10.89 -7.67
C PRO A 23 -4.05 10.13 -8.94
N ASP A 24 -4.05 10.84 -10.07
CA ASP A 24 -3.47 10.35 -11.32
C ASP A 24 -1.99 10.02 -11.12
N VAL A 25 -1.47 9.05 -11.87
CA VAL A 25 -0.06 8.67 -11.93
C VAL A 25 0.83 9.91 -12.18
N ALA A 26 0.43 10.80 -13.08
CA ALA A 26 1.18 12.01 -13.37
C ALA A 26 1.20 13.01 -12.19
N ALA A 27 0.16 13.00 -11.36
CA ALA A 27 -0.01 13.88 -10.21
C ALA A 27 0.67 13.36 -8.93
N LEU A 28 1.27 12.16 -8.97
CA LEU A 28 2.03 11.62 -7.85
C LEU A 28 3.24 12.51 -7.55
N ARG A 29 3.35 12.92 -6.28
CA ARG A 29 4.43 13.75 -5.73
C ARG A 29 5.27 12.95 -4.76
N LEU A 30 6.60 13.00 -4.91
CA LEU A 30 7.53 12.20 -4.12
C LEU A 30 7.44 12.55 -2.62
N GLU A 31 7.34 13.83 -2.31
CA GLU A 31 7.17 14.36 -0.94
C GLU A 31 5.88 13.87 -0.27
N THR A 32 4.79 13.69 -1.03
CA THR A 32 3.53 13.15 -0.52
C THR A 32 3.65 11.66 -0.27
N VAL A 33 4.28 10.93 -1.20
CA VAL A 33 4.56 9.50 -1.06
C VAL A 33 5.45 9.23 0.16
N PHE A 34 6.57 9.95 0.30
CA PHE A 34 7.43 9.81 1.48
C PHE A 34 6.75 10.26 2.77
N GLY A 35 5.95 11.33 2.75
CA GLY A 35 5.15 11.73 3.91
C GLY A 35 4.19 10.62 4.36
N ALA A 36 3.59 9.90 3.41
CA ALA A 36 2.78 8.71 3.73
C ALA A 36 3.65 7.54 4.22
N LEU A 37 4.79 7.27 3.59
CA LEU A 37 5.68 6.18 4.00
C LEU A 37 6.47 6.46 5.29
N ALA A 38 6.52 7.70 5.79
CA ALA A 38 7.25 8.02 7.03
C ALA A 38 6.62 7.43 8.31
N ASP A 39 5.43 6.85 8.23
CA ASP A 39 4.75 6.20 9.35
C ASP A 39 5.06 4.69 9.36
N PRO A 40 5.60 4.14 10.46
CA PRO A 40 6.00 2.72 10.52
C PRO A 40 4.87 1.74 10.23
N LEU A 41 3.63 2.08 10.61
CA LEU A 41 2.47 1.23 10.34
C LEU A 41 2.10 1.26 8.86
N ARG A 42 2.11 2.43 8.21
CA ARG A 42 1.93 2.55 6.76
C ARG A 42 3.03 1.83 5.98
N LEU A 43 4.29 1.90 6.41
CA LEU A 43 5.36 1.08 5.83
C LEU A 43 5.09 -0.41 5.98
N THR A 44 4.63 -0.86 7.15
CA THR A 44 4.28 -2.26 7.38
C THR A 44 3.14 -2.72 6.46
N ILE A 45 2.11 -1.89 6.27
CA ILE A 45 1.00 -2.16 5.34
C ILE A 45 1.53 -2.32 3.92
N VAL A 46 2.36 -1.38 3.45
CA VAL A 46 2.90 -1.38 2.09
C VAL A 46 3.83 -2.57 1.89
N HIS A 47 4.72 -2.84 2.85
CA HIS A 47 5.63 -3.98 2.81
C HIS A 47 4.90 -5.32 2.74
N LYS A 48 3.83 -5.47 3.53
CA LYS A 48 2.96 -6.66 3.50
C LYS A 48 2.26 -6.80 2.15
N LEU A 49 1.66 -5.72 1.63
CA LEU A 49 1.05 -5.72 0.29
C LEU A 49 2.07 -6.10 -0.79
N MET A 50 3.28 -5.56 -0.72
CA MET A 50 4.35 -5.83 -1.68
C MET A 50 4.77 -7.30 -1.73
N ARG A 51 4.79 -8.00 -0.59
CA ARG A 51 5.33 -9.37 -0.49
C ARG A 51 4.27 -10.44 -0.67
N GLU A 52 3.04 -10.15 -0.27
CA GLU A 52 1.98 -11.15 -0.16
C GLU A 52 0.84 -10.90 -1.17
N SER A 53 0.89 -9.83 -1.98
CA SER A 53 -0.25 -9.42 -2.82
C SER A 53 0.13 -8.54 -4.03
N ASP A 54 0.48 -9.15 -5.17
CA ASP A 54 0.57 -8.42 -6.44
C ASP A 54 -0.72 -8.50 -7.29
N ALA A 55 -1.55 -9.53 -7.09
CA ALA A 55 -2.64 -9.88 -8.02
C ALA A 55 -4.06 -9.48 -7.56
N TYR A 56 -4.34 -9.30 -6.26
CA TYR A 56 -5.72 -9.13 -5.77
C TYR A 56 -5.89 -8.00 -4.76
N ASP A 57 -7.11 -7.47 -4.62
CA ASP A 57 -7.43 -6.49 -3.58
C ASP A 57 -7.71 -7.21 -2.24
N HIS A 58 -7.03 -6.80 -1.17
CA HIS A 58 -7.18 -7.41 0.16
C HIS A 58 -8.06 -6.59 1.10
N PRO A 59 -8.99 -7.20 1.84
CA PRO A 59 -9.82 -6.49 2.81
C PRO A 59 -8.99 -5.97 3.99
N CYS A 60 -9.41 -4.88 4.62
CA CYS A 60 -8.69 -4.31 5.78
C CYS A 60 -8.44 -5.34 6.91
N GLY A 61 -9.32 -6.33 7.09
CA GLY A 61 -9.17 -7.39 8.09
C GLY A 61 -8.03 -8.39 7.78
N TRP A 62 -7.62 -8.52 6.52
CA TRP A 62 -6.53 -9.42 6.11
C TRP A 62 -5.17 -9.00 6.69
N PHE A 63 -5.02 -7.73 7.03
CA PHE A 63 -3.78 -7.21 7.57
C PHE A 63 -3.46 -7.72 8.98
N GLY A 64 -4.47 -8.16 9.75
CA GLY A 64 -4.28 -8.82 11.05
C GLY A 64 -3.70 -7.90 12.14
N PHE A 65 -3.89 -6.59 12.04
CA PHE A 65 -3.45 -5.66 13.09
C PHE A 65 -4.40 -5.70 14.28
N ASP A 66 -3.83 -5.86 15.48
CA ASP A 66 -4.54 -5.70 16.75
C ASP A 66 -4.71 -4.22 17.10
N ARG A 67 -5.39 -3.48 16.21
CA ARG A 67 -5.68 -2.05 16.39
C ARG A 67 -7.12 -1.71 16.01
N PRO A 68 -7.69 -0.62 16.57
CA PRO A 68 -9.03 -0.17 16.22
C PRO A 68 -9.18 0.10 14.72
N LYS A 69 -10.33 -0.30 14.15
CA LYS A 69 -10.69 -0.13 12.73
C LYS A 69 -10.65 1.35 12.27
N SER A 70 -10.88 2.29 13.18
CA SER A 70 -10.83 3.74 12.93
C SER A 70 -9.43 4.21 12.57
N SER A 71 -8.40 3.72 13.25
CA SER A 71 -7.00 4.08 12.99
C SER A 71 -6.54 3.51 11.65
N LEU A 72 -6.81 2.23 11.37
CA LEU A 72 -6.46 1.62 10.08
C LEU A 72 -7.09 2.34 8.89
N THR A 73 -8.37 2.71 8.99
CA THR A 73 -9.07 3.45 7.92
C THR A 73 -8.36 4.77 7.59
N HIS A 74 -7.83 5.47 8.61
CA HIS A 74 -7.05 6.69 8.40
C HIS A 74 -5.72 6.41 7.68
N HIS A 75 -4.98 5.37 8.07
CA HIS A 75 -3.73 4.99 7.41
C HIS A 75 -3.95 4.59 5.94
N PHE A 76 -4.98 3.80 5.65
CA PHE A 76 -5.34 3.43 4.28
C PHE A 76 -5.78 4.64 3.46
N LYS A 77 -6.58 5.55 4.04
CA LYS A 77 -6.94 6.81 3.38
C LYS A 77 -5.71 7.62 3.01
N ALA A 78 -4.76 7.79 3.93
CA ALA A 78 -3.53 8.53 3.68
C ALA A 78 -2.68 7.89 2.57
N LEU A 79 -2.54 6.55 2.57
CA LEU A 79 -1.83 5.82 1.51
C LEU A 79 -2.52 5.98 0.14
N ARG A 80 -3.86 5.95 0.09
CA ARG A 80 -4.64 6.16 -1.14
C ARG A 80 -4.47 7.57 -1.67
N GLU A 81 -4.55 8.57 -0.80
CA GLU A 81 -4.43 9.98 -1.18
C GLU A 81 -3.00 10.35 -1.61
N ALA A 82 -2.00 9.64 -1.10
CA ALA A 82 -0.64 9.70 -1.61
C ALA A 82 -0.43 8.91 -2.91
N GLY A 83 -1.42 8.14 -3.36
CA GLY A 83 -1.37 7.31 -4.56
C GLY A 83 -0.49 6.07 -4.44
N VAL A 84 -0.17 5.64 -3.21
CA VAL A 84 0.62 4.43 -2.96
C VAL A 84 -0.23 3.17 -3.19
N ILE A 85 -1.49 3.22 -2.78
CA ILE A 85 -2.44 2.12 -2.92
C ILE A 85 -3.65 2.55 -3.74
N ARG A 86 -4.28 1.56 -4.36
CA ARG A 86 -5.61 1.64 -4.92
C ARG A 86 -6.58 1.00 -3.96
N GLN A 87 -7.74 1.62 -3.75
CA GLN A 87 -8.82 1.03 -2.97
C GLN A 87 -10.11 0.96 -3.75
N ARG A 88 -10.87 -0.11 -3.52
CA ARG A 88 -12.17 -0.37 -4.14
C ARG A 88 -13.19 -0.77 -3.09
N GLN A 89 -14.45 -0.37 -3.30
CA GLN A 89 -15.57 -0.70 -2.42
C GLN A 89 -16.33 -1.92 -2.98
N TYR A 90 -16.27 -3.03 -2.26
CA TYR A 90 -16.97 -4.29 -2.57
C TYR A 90 -18.12 -4.46 -1.57
N GLY A 91 -19.31 -3.95 -1.91
CA GLY A 91 -20.45 -3.96 -1.01
C GLY A 91 -20.13 -3.18 0.28
N LEU A 92 -20.08 -3.87 1.42
CA LEU A 92 -19.74 -3.27 2.72
C LEU A 92 -18.24 -3.26 3.05
N GLU A 93 -17.41 -3.89 2.23
CA GLU A 93 -15.97 -4.03 2.48
C GLU A 93 -15.12 -3.15 1.57
N ARG A 94 -14.03 -2.60 2.12
CA ARG A 94 -13.00 -1.95 1.33
C ARG A 94 -11.83 -2.89 1.15
N ARG A 95 -11.37 -3.01 -0.08
CA ARG A 95 -10.19 -3.80 -0.41
C ARG A 95 -9.13 -2.93 -1.06
N SER A 96 -7.87 -3.25 -0.80
CA SER A 96 -6.73 -2.43 -1.20
C SER A 96 -5.69 -3.26 -1.95
N ARG A 97 -5.08 -2.65 -2.96
CA ARG A 97 -3.95 -3.19 -3.74
C ARG A 97 -2.85 -2.13 -3.83
N LEU A 98 -1.60 -2.55 -3.89
CA LEU A 98 -0.48 -1.65 -4.16
C LEU A 98 -0.50 -1.17 -5.62
N ARG A 99 -0.28 0.12 -5.86
CA ARG A 99 -0.11 0.66 -7.22
C ARG A 99 1.33 0.47 -7.71
N ARG A 100 1.79 -0.79 -7.72
CA ARG A 100 3.19 -1.15 -7.99
C ARG A 100 3.68 -0.55 -9.30
N GLU A 101 2.92 -0.76 -10.37
CA GLU A 101 3.31 -0.37 -11.72
C GLU A 101 3.44 1.15 -11.83
N ASP A 102 2.48 1.88 -11.24
CA ASP A 102 2.47 3.35 -11.23
C ASP A 102 3.64 3.92 -10.42
N LEU A 103 3.91 3.33 -9.24
CA LEU A 103 5.00 3.77 -8.36
C LEU A 103 6.36 3.50 -8.98
N GLU A 104 6.57 2.34 -9.62
CA GLU A 104 7.83 2.02 -10.28
C GLU A 104 8.03 2.89 -11.53
N ALA A 105 6.96 3.21 -12.26
CA ALA A 105 7.03 4.12 -13.41
C ALA A 105 7.37 5.58 -13.03
N ARG A 106 6.86 6.07 -11.89
CA ARG A 106 7.08 7.45 -11.44
C ARG A 106 8.33 7.61 -10.58
N PHE A 107 8.65 6.62 -9.76
CA PHE A 107 9.75 6.65 -8.80
C PHE A 107 10.54 5.32 -8.82
N PRO A 108 11.33 5.07 -9.88
CA PRO A 108 12.09 3.84 -10.01
C PRO A 108 12.96 3.57 -8.78
N GLY A 109 12.92 2.34 -8.27
CA GLY A 109 13.70 1.92 -7.09
C GLY A 109 13.11 2.28 -5.72
N LEU A 110 12.02 3.06 -5.65
CA LEU A 110 11.33 3.35 -4.39
C LEU A 110 10.86 2.08 -3.70
N LEU A 111 10.22 1.18 -4.46
CA LEU A 111 9.72 -0.08 -3.92
C LEU A 111 10.87 -0.98 -3.45
N SER A 112 11.99 -1.00 -4.17
CA SER A 112 13.19 -1.73 -3.73
C SER A 112 13.71 -1.25 -2.38
N LEU A 113 13.69 0.08 -2.13
CA LEU A 113 14.03 0.63 -0.81
C LEU A 113 13.07 0.16 0.27
N VAL A 114 11.77 0.14 -0.03
CA VAL A 114 10.74 -0.33 0.91
C VAL A 114 10.86 -1.83 1.18
N ASP A 115 11.14 -2.68 0.18
CA ASP A 115 11.32 -4.12 0.40
C ASP A 115 12.55 -4.42 1.28
N GLY A 116 13.62 -3.62 1.14
CA GLY A 116 14.80 -3.67 2.00
C GLY A 116 14.56 -3.16 3.43
N TRP A 117 13.49 -2.40 3.67
CA TRP A 117 13.18 -1.87 5.00
C TRP A 117 12.85 -3.01 5.99
N ARG A 118 13.35 -2.85 7.21
CA ARG A 118 12.99 -3.70 8.35
C ARG A 118 12.64 -2.78 9.51
N PRO A 119 11.54 -3.04 10.23
CA PRO A 119 11.28 -2.31 11.47
C PRO A 119 12.46 -2.55 12.41
N LEU A 120 12.97 -1.48 13.03
CA LEU A 120 13.89 -1.63 14.15
C LEU A 120 13.17 -2.50 15.19
N ARG A 121 13.76 -3.64 15.54
CA ARG A 121 13.24 -4.44 16.65
C ARG A 121 13.32 -3.56 17.89
N GLU A 122 12.21 -2.98 18.31
CA GLU A 122 12.12 -2.43 19.66
C GLU A 122 12.39 -3.59 20.60
N LYS A 123 13.40 -3.45 21.47
CA LYS A 123 13.66 -4.41 22.54
C LYS A 123 12.34 -4.62 23.26
N THR A 124 11.81 -5.84 23.19
CA THR A 124 10.80 -6.28 24.14
C THR A 124 11.40 -6.04 25.52
N ALA A 125 10.81 -5.13 26.27
CA ALA A 125 10.95 -5.11 27.71
C ALA A 125 10.28 -6.38 28.24
N ALA A 126 11.03 -7.48 28.21
CA ALA A 126 10.72 -8.74 28.86
C ALA A 126 12.05 -9.30 29.33
N GLY A 127 12.33 -9.46 30.59
CA GLY A 127 11.72 -9.01 31.82
C GLY A 127 12.83 -9.20 32.84
N ASP A 128 12.93 -8.32 33.82
CA ASP A 128 13.76 -8.53 35.00
C ASP A 128 13.26 -9.81 35.69
N PRO A 129 14.00 -10.94 35.71
CA PRO A 129 13.67 -12.00 36.63
C PRO A 129 14.09 -11.49 38.01
N GLY A 130 13.10 -11.04 38.76
CA GLY A 130 13.26 -10.39 40.04
C GLY A 130 14.21 -11.09 41.01
N LEU A 131 14.79 -10.24 41.84
CA LEU A 131 15.44 -10.47 43.13
C LEU A 131 14.82 -11.64 43.94
#